data_AF-A0A6L6IPX7-F1
#
_entry.id   AF-A0A6L6IPX7-F1
#
_cell.length_a   1.000
_cell.length_b   1.000
_cell.length_c   1.000
_cell.angle_alpha   90.00
_cell.angle_beta   90.00
_cell.angle_gamma   90.00
#
_symmetry.space_group_name_H-M   'P 1'
#
loop_
_entity.id
_entity.type
_entity.pdbx_description
1 polymer ?
#
loop_
_entity_poly.entity_id
_entity_poly.type
_entity_poly.pdbx_seq_one_letter_code
_entity_poly.pdbx_strand_id
1 'polypeptide(L)'
;MKLLPTRSEKAIFSMAEAIGGVSGKRWRKDELRTLEKYYPEYGTDRVARLLNRSPESVKLKPSRMGIRYRGCAIDDGVFRIWSQEEWTLLEKTMHLSVAEQMVLLPGRTRLSVEKAREWLKKRNDKIKQMKYTV
;
A
#
# COMPACT_ATOMS: atom_id res chain seq x y z
N MET A 1 -15.14 13.51 29.92
CA MET A 1 -16.33 14.34 29.67
C MET A 1 -17.41 13.48 29.03
N LYS A 2 -18.43 13.06 29.78
CA LYS A 2 -19.58 12.30 29.25
C LYS A 2 -20.65 13.31 28.83
N LEU A 3 -20.72 13.64 27.55
CA LEU A 3 -21.57 14.72 27.02
C LEU A 3 -23.08 14.44 27.20
N LEU A 4 -23.48 13.18 27.32
CA LEU A 4 -24.85 12.74 27.56
C LEU A 4 -24.89 11.67 28.67
N PRO A 5 -25.02 12.05 29.95
CA PRO A 5 -24.94 11.11 31.07
C PRO A 5 -26.16 10.18 31.18
N THR A 6 -27.31 10.57 30.63
CA THR A 6 -28.60 9.87 30.74
C THR A 6 -28.85 8.83 29.65
N ARG A 7 -27.96 8.72 28.65
CA ARG A 7 -28.12 7.79 27.52
C ARG A 7 -26.98 6.79 27.50
N SER A 8 -27.32 5.52 27.30
CA SER A 8 -26.34 4.45 27.05
C SER A 8 -25.61 4.73 25.73
N GLU A 9 -24.31 4.39 25.65
CA GLU A 9 -23.54 4.48 24.41
C GLU A 9 -24.23 3.79 23.24
N LYS A 10 -24.88 2.64 23.50
CA LYS A 10 -25.67 1.91 22.49
C LYS A 10 -26.82 2.76 21.95
N ALA A 11 -27.55 3.47 22.81
CA ALA A 11 -28.65 4.34 22.39
C ALA A 11 -28.15 5.55 21.58
N ILE A 12 -27.00 6.11 21.98
CA ILE A 12 -26.35 7.20 21.22
C ILE A 12 -25.94 6.70 19.83
N PHE A 13 -25.35 5.49 19.74
CA PHE A 13 -24.98 4.90 18.46
C PHE A 13 -26.19 4.56 17.59
N SER A 14 -27.26 3.98 18.15
CA SER A 14 -28.49 3.70 17.41
C SER A 14 -29.14 4.98 16.89
N MET A 15 -29.15 6.04 17.69
CA MET A 15 -29.68 7.34 17.25
C MET A 15 -28.79 7.96 16.16
N ALA A 16 -27.47 7.91 16.34
CA ALA A 16 -26.53 8.36 15.32
C ALA A 16 -26.72 7.56 14.02
N GLU A 17 -26.93 6.24 14.11
CA GLU A 17 -27.23 5.40 12.95
C GLU A 17 -28.57 5.75 12.30
N ALA A 18 -29.60 6.08 13.07
CA ALA A 18 -30.90 6.52 12.56
C ALA A 18 -30.81 7.86 11.80
N ILE A 19 -29.93 8.77 12.25
CA ILE A 19 -29.68 10.06 11.62
C ILE A 19 -28.72 9.93 10.41
N GLY A 20 -28.21 8.73 10.13
CA GLY A 20 -27.22 8.51 9.06
C GLY A 20 -25.79 8.90 9.44
N GLY A 21 -25.53 9.05 10.73
CA GLY A 21 -24.22 9.32 11.29
C GLY A 21 -23.20 8.23 10.94
N VAL A 22 -22.04 8.69 10.48
CA VAL A 22 -20.94 7.84 10.03
C VAL A 22 -20.12 7.38 11.24
N SER A 23 -20.27 6.12 11.65
CA SER A 23 -19.47 5.56 12.75
C SER A 23 -18.09 5.12 12.26
N GLY A 24 -17.00 5.55 12.91
CA GLY A 24 -15.65 5.08 12.57
C GLY A 24 -15.42 3.58 12.80
N LYS A 25 -16.25 2.93 13.63
CA LYS A 25 -16.09 1.51 13.99
C LYS A 25 -16.88 0.55 13.10
N ARG A 26 -17.96 0.99 12.45
CA ARG A 26 -18.85 0.11 11.65
C ARG A 26 -18.97 0.60 10.21
N TRP A 27 -18.79 -0.33 9.28
CA TRP A 27 -19.01 -0.14 7.86
C TRP A 27 -20.38 -0.69 7.47
N ARG A 28 -21.23 0.13 6.86
CA ARG A 28 -22.51 -0.32 6.31
C ARG A 28 -22.30 -1.07 5.01
N LYS A 29 -23.22 -1.97 4.67
CA LYS A 29 -23.18 -2.74 3.42
C LYS A 29 -23.13 -1.82 2.18
N ASP A 30 -23.82 -0.70 2.22
CA ASP A 30 -23.83 0.28 1.13
C ASP A 30 -22.48 0.98 0.96
N GLU A 31 -21.82 1.28 2.07
CA GLU A 31 -20.47 1.85 2.08
C GLU A 31 -19.45 0.84 1.54
N LEU A 32 -19.61 -0.45 1.84
CA LEU A 32 -18.75 -1.52 1.29
C LEU A 32 -18.93 -1.66 -0.23
N ARG A 33 -20.17 -1.61 -0.73
CA ARG A 33 -20.46 -1.63 -2.18
C ARG A 33 -19.85 -0.44 -2.90
N THR A 34 -19.97 0.75 -2.29
CA THR A 34 -19.35 1.98 -2.79
C THR A 34 -17.83 1.85 -2.80
N LEU A 35 -17.26 1.31 -1.73
CA LEU A 35 -15.82 1.09 -1.62
C LEU A 35 -15.32 0.10 -2.69
N GLU A 36 -16.03 -1.00 -2.93
CA GLU A 36 -15.67 -2.00 -3.95
C GLU A 36 -15.69 -1.42 -5.36
N LYS A 37 -16.70 -0.60 -5.69
CA LYS A 37 -16.84 0.00 -7.01
C LYS A 37 -15.84 1.12 -7.27
N TYR A 38 -15.68 2.04 -6.31
CA TYR A 38 -14.96 3.30 -6.53
C TYR A 38 -13.51 3.28 -6.01
N TYR A 39 -13.16 2.43 -5.05
CA TYR A 39 -11.78 2.38 -4.54
C TYR A 39 -10.75 1.96 -5.58
N PRO A 40 -11.00 0.97 -6.46
CA PRO A 40 -10.05 0.60 -7.50
C PRO A 40 -9.76 1.72 -8.50
N GLU A 41 -10.69 2.66 -8.71
CA GLU A 41 -10.61 3.68 -9.76
C GLU A 41 -10.17 5.05 -9.22
N TYR A 42 -10.67 5.46 -8.06
CA TYR A 42 -10.49 6.82 -7.53
C TYR A 42 -9.48 6.91 -6.38
N GLY A 43 -9.12 5.77 -5.78
CA GLY A 43 -8.14 5.71 -4.70
C GLY A 43 -8.64 6.28 -3.36
N THR A 44 -7.73 6.39 -2.40
CA THR A 44 -8.08 6.70 -1.00
C THR A 44 -8.66 8.10 -0.80
N ASP A 45 -8.09 9.14 -1.40
CA ASP A 45 -8.49 10.54 -1.13
C ASP A 45 -9.93 10.84 -1.59
N ARG A 46 -10.25 10.50 -2.85
CA ARG A 46 -11.58 10.73 -3.42
C ARG A 46 -12.66 9.89 -2.72
N VAL A 47 -12.36 8.64 -2.38
CA VAL A 47 -13.32 7.78 -1.68
C VAL A 47 -13.50 8.20 -0.22
N ALA A 48 -12.46 8.74 0.43
CA ALA A 48 -12.57 9.33 1.77
C ALA A 48 -13.52 10.53 1.79
N ARG A 49 -13.43 11.41 0.78
CA ARG A 49 -14.37 12.54 0.63
C ARG A 49 -15.79 12.05 0.33
N LEU A 50 -15.95 11.06 -0.55
CA LEU A 50 -17.26 10.52 -0.92
C LEU A 50 -17.98 9.88 0.27
N LEU A 51 -17.25 9.16 1.12
CA LEU A 51 -17.79 8.46 2.28
C LEU A 51 -17.75 9.31 3.57
N ASN A 52 -17.27 10.56 3.51
CA ASN A 52 -16.99 11.42 4.67
C ASN A 52 -16.25 10.64 5.80
N ARG A 53 -15.29 9.81 5.41
CA ARG A 53 -14.55 8.90 6.29
C ARG A 53 -13.08 9.31 6.36
N SER A 54 -12.42 8.96 7.46
CA SER A 54 -10.98 9.16 7.57
C SER A 54 -10.25 8.40 6.44
N PRO A 55 -9.28 9.03 5.76
CA PRO A 55 -8.50 8.39 4.70
C PRO A 55 -7.78 7.12 5.20
N GLU A 56 -7.38 7.07 6.47
CA GLU A 56 -6.76 5.88 7.06
C GLU A 56 -7.72 4.69 7.10
N SER A 57 -8.99 4.94 7.44
CA SER A 57 -10.04 3.90 7.44
C SER A 57 -10.30 3.38 6.04
N VAL A 58 -10.32 4.28 5.05
CA VAL A 58 -10.49 3.95 3.63
C VAL A 58 -9.28 3.25 3.04
N LYS A 59 -8.08 3.39 3.62
CA LYS A 59 -6.90 2.59 3.24
C LYS A 59 -6.93 1.18 3.83
N LEU A 60 -7.27 1.06 5.11
CA LEU A 60 -7.24 -0.21 5.84
C LEU A 60 -8.37 -1.16 5.42
N LYS A 61 -9.59 -0.65 5.20
CA LYS A 61 -10.75 -1.49 4.95
C LYS A 61 -10.69 -2.25 3.60
N PRO A 62 -10.38 -1.63 2.45
CA PRO A 62 -10.17 -2.31 1.18
C PRO A 62 -9.04 -3.33 1.25
N SER A 63 -7.94 -2.98 1.91
CA SER A 63 -6.81 -3.89 2.10
C SER A 63 -7.22 -5.17 2.82
N ARG A 64 -8.08 -5.07 3.85
CA ARG A 64 -8.66 -6.24 4.54
C ARG A 64 -9.66 -7.03 3.70
N MET A 65 -10.28 -6.39 2.70
CA MET A 65 -11.22 -7.03 1.77
C MET A 65 -10.54 -7.52 0.47
N GLY A 66 -9.22 -7.37 0.35
CA GLY A 66 -8.46 -7.74 -0.84
C GLY A 66 -8.63 -6.78 -2.03
N ILE A 67 -9.28 -5.63 -1.84
CA ILE A 67 -9.51 -4.64 -2.90
C ILE A 67 -8.28 -3.73 -2.95
N ARG A 68 -7.59 -3.73 -4.11
CA ARG A 68 -6.41 -2.91 -4.37
C ARG A 68 -6.77 -1.77 -5.31
N TYR A 69 -6.18 -0.60 -5.06
CA TYR A 69 -6.29 0.54 -5.96
C TYR A 69 -5.56 0.25 -7.28
N ARG A 70 -6.23 0.40 -8.44
CA ARG A 70 -5.61 0.14 -9.76
C ARG A 70 -4.54 1.16 -10.10
N GLY A 71 -4.63 2.41 -9.61
CA GLY A 71 -3.57 3.40 -9.81
C GLY A 71 -2.29 3.15 -8.99
N CYS A 72 -2.28 2.15 -8.10
CA CYS A 72 -1.03 1.65 -7.52
C CYS A 72 -0.32 0.65 -8.46
N ALA A 73 -0.96 0.24 -9.55
CA ALA A 73 -0.42 -0.69 -10.51
C ALA A 73 0.02 0.05 -11.79
N ILE A 74 1.34 0.24 -11.86
CA ILE A 74 2.22 -0.05 -13.01
C ILE A 74 2.81 1.12 -13.80
N ASP A 75 2.19 2.29 -13.95
CA ASP A 75 2.75 3.29 -14.89
C ASP A 75 3.36 4.58 -14.29
N ASP A 76 2.91 5.11 -13.15
CA ASP A 76 3.38 6.44 -12.70
C ASP A 76 3.84 6.49 -11.22
N GLY A 77 4.90 5.75 -10.90
CA GLY A 77 5.87 6.22 -9.90
C GLY A 77 5.58 6.03 -8.41
N VAL A 78 4.88 4.97 -7.97
CA VAL A 78 4.68 4.77 -6.51
C VAL A 78 5.49 3.63 -5.90
N PHE A 79 5.46 2.38 -6.39
CA PHE A 79 6.44 1.35 -5.96
C PHE A 79 6.54 0.26 -7.02
N ARG A 80 7.50 0.40 -7.95
CA ARG A 80 7.77 -0.64 -8.95
C ARG A 80 8.51 -1.79 -8.27
N ILE A 81 7.88 -2.95 -8.17
CA ILE A 81 8.51 -4.16 -7.62
C ILE A 81 9.62 -4.59 -8.59
N TRP A 82 10.76 -5.03 -8.06
CA TRP A 82 11.82 -5.61 -8.90
C TRP A 82 11.38 -6.99 -9.37
N SER A 83 11.25 -7.15 -10.69
CA SER A 83 10.98 -8.43 -11.33
C SER A 83 12.21 -9.34 -11.29
N GLN A 84 11.98 -10.65 -11.46
CA GLN A 84 13.07 -11.64 -11.47
C GLN A 84 14.06 -11.38 -12.62
N GLU A 85 13.55 -10.93 -13.78
CA GLU A 85 14.36 -10.55 -14.94
C GLU A 85 15.27 -9.37 -14.61
N GLU A 86 14.72 -8.29 -14.01
CA GLU A 86 15.51 -7.14 -13.58
C GLU A 86 16.58 -7.53 -12.54
N TRP A 87 16.28 -8.45 -11.61
CA TRP A 87 17.28 -8.95 -10.67
C TRP A 87 18.43 -9.69 -11.37
N THR A 88 18.12 -10.57 -12.32
CA THR A 88 19.15 -11.30 -13.07
C THR A 88 19.98 -10.37 -13.96
N LEU A 89 19.34 -9.36 -14.55
CA LEU A 89 20.04 -8.34 -15.33
C LEU A 89 20.97 -7.50 -14.45
N LEU A 90 20.51 -7.11 -13.25
CA LEU A 90 21.32 -6.38 -12.28
C LEU A 90 22.52 -7.21 -11.80
N GLU A 91 22.34 -8.50 -11.54
CA GLU A 91 23.41 -9.41 -11.14
C GLU A 91 24.49 -9.52 -12.24
N LYS A 92 24.08 -9.67 -13.50
CA LYS A 92 24.99 -9.71 -14.66
C LYS A 92 25.73 -8.38 -14.84
N THR A 93 25.08 -7.24 -14.60
CA THR A 93 25.61 -5.89 -14.85
C THR A 93 26.30 -5.26 -13.64
N MET A 94 26.52 -6.01 -12.56
CA MET A 94 27.16 -5.52 -11.32
C MET A 94 28.58 -4.95 -11.49
N HIS A 95 29.23 -5.30 -12.60
CA HIS A 95 30.57 -4.85 -12.99
C HIS A 95 30.57 -3.45 -13.64
N LEU A 96 29.41 -2.99 -14.14
CA LEU A 96 29.24 -1.68 -14.77
C LEU A 96 29.00 -0.56 -13.76
N SER A 97 29.11 0.68 -14.22
CA SER A 97 28.74 1.86 -13.44
C SER A 97 27.21 1.94 -13.24
N VAL A 98 26.79 2.68 -12.20
CA VAL A 98 25.35 2.89 -11.93
C VAL A 98 24.67 3.62 -13.10
N ALA A 99 25.39 4.50 -13.80
CA ALA A 99 24.86 5.23 -14.95
C ALA A 99 24.53 4.29 -16.12
N GLU A 100 25.41 3.33 -16.44
CA GLU A 100 25.16 2.33 -17.49
C GLU A 100 24.04 1.36 -17.09
N GLN A 101 23.95 1.00 -15.81
CA GLN A 101 22.85 0.18 -15.29
C GLN A 101 21.49 0.88 -15.42
N MET A 102 21.44 2.20 -15.25
CA MET A 102 20.21 2.98 -15.47
C MET A 102 19.75 2.95 -16.93
N VAL A 103 20.68 2.90 -17.89
CA VAL A 103 20.34 2.77 -19.32
C VAL A 103 19.72 1.40 -19.59
N LEU A 104 20.21 0.35 -18.94
CA LEU A 104 19.72 -1.02 -19.11
C LEU A 104 18.40 -1.30 -18.34
N LEU A 105 18.04 -0.45 -17.37
CA LEU A 105 16.85 -0.58 -16.53
C LEU A 105 15.92 0.63 -16.71
N PRO A 106 15.16 0.71 -17.82
CA PRO A 106 14.34 1.86 -18.12
C PRO A 106 13.26 2.07 -17.05
N GLY A 107 13.16 3.30 -16.53
CA GLY A 107 12.19 3.68 -15.49
C GLY A 107 12.65 3.38 -14.06
N ARG A 108 13.91 2.98 -13.83
CA ARG A 108 14.50 2.91 -12.48
C ARG A 108 15.29 4.18 -12.17
N THR A 109 15.10 4.73 -10.98
CA THR A 109 15.90 5.85 -10.48
C THR A 109 17.27 5.36 -9.99
N ARG A 110 18.28 6.23 -10.02
CA ARG A 110 19.64 5.94 -9.51
C ARG A 110 19.62 5.30 -8.12
N LEU A 111 18.86 5.91 -7.20
CA LEU A 111 18.68 5.45 -5.83
C LEU A 111 18.06 4.03 -5.76
N SER A 112 17.13 3.71 -6.67
CA SER A 112 16.52 2.38 -6.73
C SER A 112 17.54 1.31 -7.08
N VAL A 113 18.42 1.59 -8.06
CA VAL A 113 19.48 0.67 -8.52
C VAL A 113 20.53 0.47 -7.43
N GLU A 114 20.97 1.54 -6.76
CA GLU A 114 21.94 1.46 -5.67
C GLU A 114 21.42 0.61 -4.51
N LYS A 115 20.17 0.84 -4.09
CA LYS A 115 19.54 0.03 -3.05
C LYS A 115 19.44 -1.44 -3.45
N ALA A 116 19.05 -1.73 -4.69
CA ALA A 116 18.98 -3.10 -5.18
C ALA A 116 20.36 -3.80 -5.17
N ARG A 117 21.43 -3.06 -5.52
CA ARG A 117 22.82 -3.56 -5.45
C ARG A 117 23.24 -3.88 -4.02
N GLU A 118 22.92 -3.02 -3.06
CA GLU A 118 23.18 -3.27 -1.63
C GLU A 118 22.48 -4.54 -1.15
N TRP A 119 21.21 -4.73 -1.52
CA TRP A 119 20.46 -5.93 -1.19
C TRP A 119 21.08 -7.20 -1.77
N LEU A 120 21.53 -7.18 -3.03
CA LEU A 120 22.21 -8.31 -3.65
C LEU A 120 23.51 -8.67 -2.93
N LYS A 121 24.32 -7.67 -2.57
CA LYS A 121 25.56 -7.89 -1.80
C LYS A 121 25.26 -8.57 -0.46
N LYS A 122 24.31 -8.02 0.31
CA LYS A 122 23.89 -8.60 1.60
C LYS A 122 23.35 -10.02 1.45
N ARG A 123 22.57 -10.28 0.41
CA ARG A 123 22.05 -11.62 0.09
C ARG A 123 23.19 -12.60 -0.15
N ASN A 124 24.17 -12.20 -0.98
CA ASN A 124 25.31 -13.05 -1.33
C ASN A 124 26.23 -13.28 -0.13
N ASP A 125 26.46 -12.28 0.71
CA ASP A 125 27.23 -12.43 1.95
C ASP A 125 26.54 -13.37 2.94
N LYS A 126 25.21 -13.27 3.07
CA LYS A 126 24.41 -14.20 3.88
C LYS A 126 24.51 -15.64 3.36
N ILE A 127 24.43 -15.84 2.04
CA ILE A 127 24.59 -17.17 1.41
C ILE A 127 25.99 -17.72 1.68
N LYS A 128 27.04 -16.90 1.58
CA LYS A 128 28.41 -17.31 1.93
C LYS A 128 28.49 -17.73 3.39
N GLN A 129 28.02 -16.91 4.33
CA GLN A 129 28.03 -17.22 5.77
C GLN A 129 27.34 -18.56 6.06
N MET A 130 26.18 -18.84 5.45
CA MET A 130 25.50 -20.13 5.60
C MET A 130 26.31 -21.32 5.09
N LYS A 131 27.11 -21.14 4.03
CA LYS A 131 27.96 -22.22 3.48
C LYS A 131 29.18 -22.56 4.34
N TYR A 132 29.62 -21.64 5.20
CA TYR A 132 30.78 -21.83 6.10
C TYR A 132 30.38 -22.17 7.55
N THR A 133 29.08 -22.29 7.84
CA THR A 133 28.56 -22.63 9.18
C THR A 133 28.13 -24.11 9.27
N VAL A 134 28.63 -24.96 8.37
CA VAL A 134 28.40 -26.41 8.34
C VAL A 134 29.74 -27.14 8.35
#